data_AF-A0A536Y5Z9-F1
#
_entry.id   AF-A0A536Y5Z9-F1
#
_cell.length_a   1.000
_cell.length_b   1.000
_cell.length_c   1.000
_cell.angle_alpha   90.00
_cell.angle_beta   90.00
_cell.angle_gamma   90.00
#
_symmetry.space_group_name_H-M   'P 1'
#
loop_
_entity.id
_entity.type
_entity.pdbx_description
1 polymer ?
#
loop_
_entity_poly.entity_id
_entity_poly.type
_entity_poly.pdbx_seq_one_letter_code
_entity_poly.pdbx_strand_id
1 'polypeptide(L)'
;MKQTVMGLLSLVALSIAIPAAARDDRLKFPVDAALAKGQNYKEKLDPQIKLYFGKPSKLKVAKTIGEWTSNKKTNAFNKSDQEACNIAFISAAVSLQDRAKREGGNAVITMAGVALRGTVVTLPK
;
A
#
# COMPACT_ATOMS: atom_id res chain seq x y z
N MET A 1 35.99 -44.81 2.16
CA MET A 1 34.53 -44.66 1.95
C MET A 1 33.90 -43.48 2.70
N LYS A 2 34.28 -43.15 3.95
CA LYS A 2 33.72 -41.97 4.66
C LYS A 2 34.00 -40.62 3.96
N GLN A 3 35.20 -40.44 3.41
CA GLN A 3 35.62 -39.21 2.70
C GLN A 3 34.85 -38.99 1.38
N THR A 4 34.57 -40.07 0.64
CA THR A 4 33.81 -40.02 -0.62
C THR A 4 32.31 -39.79 -0.42
N VAL A 5 31.73 -40.31 0.67
CA VAL A 5 30.32 -40.06 1.03
C VAL A 5 30.11 -38.61 1.47
N MET A 6 31.07 -38.01 2.20
CA MET A 6 30.97 -36.61 2.63
C MET A 6 31.09 -35.62 1.46
N GLY A 7 31.95 -35.92 0.47
CA GLY A 7 32.07 -35.12 -0.75
C GLY A 7 30.82 -35.18 -1.64
N LEU A 8 30.20 -36.36 -1.77
CA LEU A 8 28.98 -36.54 -2.57
C LEU A 8 27.76 -35.80 -1.96
N LEU A 9 27.67 -35.78 -0.62
CA LEU A 9 26.58 -35.09 0.08
C LEU A 9 26.68 -33.56 -0.05
N SER A 10 27.91 -33.03 -0.11
CA SER A 10 28.15 -31.59 -0.30
C SER A 10 27.79 -31.13 -1.73
N LEU A 11 27.99 -32.00 -2.74
CA LEU A 11 27.66 -31.70 -4.13
C LEU A 11 26.14 -31.68 -4.40
N VAL A 12 25.36 -32.50 -3.69
CA VAL A 12 23.88 -32.50 -3.76
C VAL A 12 23.27 -31.26 -3.09
N ALA A 13 23.91 -30.69 -2.07
CA ALA A 13 23.41 -29.49 -1.41
C ALA A 13 23.49 -28.23 -2.28
N LEU A 14 24.43 -28.16 -3.23
CA LEU A 14 24.59 -27.02 -4.14
C LEU A 14 23.56 -27.01 -5.28
N SER A 15 23.00 -28.16 -5.65
CA SER A 15 22.07 -28.28 -6.78
C SER A 15 20.61 -27.92 -6.46
N ILE A 16 20.28 -27.65 -5.20
CA ILE A 16 18.96 -27.18 -4.74
C ILE A 16 18.90 -25.66 -4.49
N ALA A 17 19.90 -24.89 -4.97
CA ALA A 17 19.85 -23.44 -4.88
C ALA A 17 18.77 -22.86 -5.81
N ILE A 18 17.58 -22.60 -5.25
CA ILE A 18 16.51 -21.89 -5.94
C ILE A 18 16.95 -20.42 -6.10
N PRO A 19 16.95 -19.85 -7.32
CA PRO A 19 17.27 -18.44 -7.50
C PRO A 19 16.21 -17.59 -6.78
N ALA A 20 16.66 -16.73 -5.87
CA ALA A 20 15.81 -15.70 -5.27
C ALA A 20 15.46 -14.66 -6.34
N ALA A 21 14.27 -14.80 -6.95
CA ALA A 21 13.77 -13.83 -7.91
C ALA A 21 13.26 -12.58 -7.17
N ALA A 22 14.16 -11.62 -6.92
CA ALA A 22 13.78 -10.28 -6.50
C ALA A 22 13.22 -9.53 -7.72
N ARG A 23 11.89 -9.46 -7.86
CA ARG A 23 11.23 -8.64 -8.87
C ARG A 23 11.21 -7.19 -8.40
N ASP A 24 11.91 -6.30 -9.11
CA ASP A 24 11.87 -4.85 -8.88
C ASP A 24 10.96 -4.18 -9.93
N ASP A 25 9.71 -4.63 -9.97
CA ASP A 25 8.71 -4.12 -10.92
C ASP A 25 7.93 -2.97 -10.30
N ARG A 26 7.78 -1.86 -11.03
CA ARG A 26 7.00 -0.68 -10.58
C ARG A 26 5.69 -0.62 -11.34
N LEU A 27 4.78 -1.51 -10.96
CA LEU A 27 3.44 -1.57 -11.53
C LEU A 27 2.57 -0.42 -10.99
N LYS A 28 1.94 0.31 -11.92
CA LYS A 28 0.98 1.38 -11.60
C LYS A 28 -0.42 0.91 -12.01
N PHE A 29 -1.29 0.73 -11.03
CA PHE A 29 -2.68 0.37 -11.28
C PHE A 29 -3.61 1.58 -11.08
N PRO A 30 -4.73 1.65 -11.82
CA PRO A 30 -5.72 2.71 -11.63
C PRO A 30 -6.37 2.60 -10.25
N VAL A 31 -6.49 3.73 -9.56
CA VAL A 31 -7.11 3.82 -8.22
C VAL A 31 -8.55 3.33 -8.21
N ASP A 32 -9.26 3.54 -9.32
CA ASP A 32 -10.65 3.14 -9.48
C ASP A 32 -10.82 1.62 -9.31
N ALA A 33 -9.88 0.83 -9.85
CA ALA A 33 -9.89 -0.63 -9.69
C ALA A 33 -9.67 -1.06 -8.23
N ALA A 34 -8.89 -0.30 -7.46
CA ALA A 34 -8.68 -0.55 -6.03
C ALA A 34 -9.93 -0.23 -5.20
N LEU A 35 -10.65 0.85 -5.55
CA LEU A 35 -11.89 1.25 -4.88
C LEU A 35 -13.08 0.37 -5.29
N ALA A 36 -13.13 -0.10 -6.54
CA ALA A 36 -14.22 -0.90 -7.09
C ALA A 36 -14.16 -2.37 -6.66
N LYS A 37 -12.97 -3.00 -6.69
CA LYS A 37 -12.78 -4.40 -6.27
C LYS A 37 -12.65 -4.58 -4.75
N GLY A 38 -12.59 -3.49 -4.00
CA GLY A 38 -12.45 -3.50 -2.54
C GLY A 38 -13.73 -3.88 -1.80
N GLN A 39 -14.51 -4.88 -2.23
CA GLN A 39 -15.77 -5.26 -1.56
C GLN A 39 -15.56 -5.64 -0.09
N ASN A 40 -14.39 -6.19 0.30
CA ASN A 40 -14.03 -6.47 1.70
C ASN A 40 -13.27 -5.31 2.40
N TYR A 41 -13.10 -4.17 1.75
CA TYR A 41 -12.22 -3.10 2.21
C TYR A 41 -12.86 -1.71 2.21
N LYS A 42 -13.95 -1.51 1.46
CA LYS A 42 -14.82 -0.32 1.60
C LYS A 42 -15.31 -0.16 3.05
N GLU A 43 -15.56 -1.27 3.74
CA GLU A 43 -15.94 -1.28 5.16
C GLU A 43 -14.82 -0.79 6.09
N LYS A 44 -13.55 -0.93 5.69
CA LYS A 44 -12.40 -0.46 6.47
C LYS A 44 -12.12 1.03 6.30
N LEU A 45 -12.63 1.62 5.22
CA LEU A 45 -12.51 3.06 4.98
C LEU A 45 -13.57 3.77 5.81
N ASP A 46 -13.15 4.76 6.57
CA ASP A 46 -14.08 5.55 7.36
C ASP A 46 -14.86 6.52 6.46
N PRO A 47 -16.21 6.46 6.40
CA PRO A 47 -17.01 7.35 5.57
C PRO A 47 -17.02 8.81 6.08
N GLN A 48 -16.69 9.06 7.34
CA GLN A 48 -16.61 10.39 7.94
C GLN A 48 -15.38 11.18 7.47
N ILE A 49 -14.30 10.48 7.06
CA ILE A 49 -13.07 11.11 6.56
C ILE A 49 -13.01 11.01 5.04
N LYS A 50 -13.24 12.14 4.36
CA LYS A 50 -13.27 12.17 2.89
C LYS A 50 -11.86 11.97 2.30
N LEU A 51 -11.73 11.00 1.40
CA LEU A 51 -10.50 10.77 0.65
C LEU A 51 -10.61 11.44 -0.73
N TYR A 52 -9.68 12.34 -1.02
CA TYR A 52 -9.56 12.99 -2.32
C TYR A 52 -8.30 12.51 -3.02
N PHE A 53 -8.45 12.02 -4.24
CA PHE A 53 -7.32 11.55 -5.05
C PHE A 53 -6.96 12.58 -6.13
N GLY A 54 -5.70 12.98 -6.18
CA GLY A 54 -5.18 13.95 -7.14
C GLY A 54 -5.28 15.41 -6.68
N LYS A 55 -5.30 16.35 -7.63
CA LYS A 55 -5.49 17.79 -7.36
C LYS A 55 -6.97 18.15 -7.55
N PRO A 56 -7.79 18.18 -6.49
CA PRO A 56 -9.17 18.63 -6.61
C PRO A 56 -9.19 20.14 -6.88
N SER A 57 -9.55 20.52 -8.10
CA SER A 57 -9.61 21.92 -8.57
C SER A 57 -10.65 22.79 -7.84
N LYS A 58 -11.53 22.20 -7.03
CA LYS A 58 -12.61 22.90 -6.30
C LYS A 58 -12.68 22.56 -4.81
N LEU A 59 -11.59 22.13 -4.17
CA LEU A 59 -11.62 21.89 -2.73
C LEU A 59 -11.42 23.19 -1.95
N LYS A 60 -12.47 23.65 -1.26
CA LYS A 60 -12.33 24.70 -0.25
C LYS A 60 -11.72 24.09 1.00
N VAL A 61 -10.40 24.20 1.16
CA VAL A 61 -9.70 23.79 2.38
C VAL A 61 -9.79 24.92 3.39
N ALA A 62 -10.41 24.67 4.54
CA ALA A 62 -10.46 25.64 5.64
C ALA A 62 -9.13 25.72 6.37
N LYS A 63 -8.45 24.57 6.57
CA LYS A 63 -7.13 24.51 7.18
C LYS A 63 -6.35 23.28 6.70
N THR A 64 -5.08 23.47 6.39
CA THR A 64 -4.14 22.36 6.18
C THR A 64 -3.47 22.04 7.51
N ILE A 65 -3.56 20.79 7.95
CA ILE A 65 -2.99 20.36 9.23
C ILE A 65 -1.54 19.89 9.03
N GLY A 66 -1.28 19.12 7.97
CA GLY A 66 0.07 18.66 7.63
C GLY A 66 0.08 17.58 6.57
N GLU A 67 1.28 17.12 6.21
CA GLU A 67 1.49 16.03 5.25
C GLU A 67 2.12 14.81 5.95
N TRP A 68 1.58 13.64 5.65
CA TRP A 68 2.09 12.36 6.16
C TRP A 68 2.24 11.34 5.04
N THR A 69 3.30 10.54 5.14
CA THR A 69 3.55 9.42 4.22
C THR A 69 3.18 8.10 4.89
N SER A 70 2.45 7.26 4.16
CA SER A 70 2.06 5.92 4.58
C SER A 70 2.77 4.88 3.71
N ASN A 71 3.62 4.07 4.33
CA ASN A 71 4.44 3.03 3.68
C ASN A 71 3.93 1.63 4.00
N LYS A 72 2.62 1.40 3.89
CA LYS A 72 2.05 0.08 4.16
C LYS A 72 2.45 -0.89 3.03
N LYS A 73 3.12 -1.97 3.40
CA LYS A 73 3.46 -3.08 2.50
C LYS A 73 2.45 -4.21 2.71
N THR A 74 2.12 -4.93 1.65
CA THR A 74 1.33 -6.16 1.74
C THR A 74 2.16 -7.36 1.27
N ASN A 75 1.78 -8.56 1.72
CA ASN A 75 2.35 -9.79 1.21
C ASN A 75 1.60 -10.22 -0.07
N ALA A 76 2.32 -10.20 -1.21
CA ALA A 76 1.83 -10.63 -2.50
C ALA A 76 1.79 -12.17 -2.68
N PHE A 77 2.25 -12.94 -1.67
CA PHE A 77 2.26 -14.40 -1.73
C PHE A 77 0.85 -14.94 -2.03
N ASN A 78 0.78 -15.74 -3.11
CA ASN A 78 -0.44 -16.33 -3.66
C ASN A 78 -1.53 -15.34 -4.11
N LYS A 79 -1.17 -14.09 -4.45
CA LYS A 79 -2.08 -13.06 -4.97
C LYS A 79 -1.59 -12.49 -6.29
N SER A 80 -2.51 -11.96 -7.10
CA SER A 80 -2.13 -11.17 -8.27
C SER A 80 -1.48 -9.84 -7.84
N ASP A 81 -0.55 -9.33 -8.65
CA ASP A 81 0.10 -8.03 -8.38
C ASP A 81 -0.91 -6.88 -8.24
N GLN A 82 -2.01 -6.93 -9.01
CA GLN A 82 -3.10 -5.97 -8.91
C GLN A 82 -3.79 -6.04 -7.55
N GLU A 83 -4.12 -7.25 -7.08
CA GLU A 83 -4.77 -7.43 -5.79
C GLU A 83 -3.84 -7.03 -4.63
N ALA A 84 -2.57 -7.39 -4.70
CA ALA A 84 -1.57 -6.97 -3.73
C ALA A 84 -1.46 -5.43 -3.69
N CYS A 85 -1.39 -4.77 -4.85
CA CYS A 85 -1.36 -3.31 -4.91
C CYS A 85 -2.62 -2.69 -4.29
N ASN A 86 -3.81 -3.23 -4.59
CA ASN A 86 -5.07 -2.75 -4.04
C ASN A 86 -5.09 -2.85 -2.50
N ILE A 87 -4.66 -3.99 -1.94
CA ILE A 87 -4.61 -4.19 -0.48
C ILE A 87 -3.63 -3.22 0.18
N ALA A 88 -2.43 -3.06 -0.38
CA ALA A 88 -1.44 -2.11 0.13
C ALA A 88 -1.97 -0.67 0.09
N PHE A 89 -2.62 -0.30 -1.02
CA PHE A 89 -3.23 1.01 -1.21
C PHE A 89 -4.30 1.31 -0.17
N ILE A 90 -5.27 0.41 0.02
CA ILE A 90 -6.34 0.62 1.01
C ILE A 90 -5.77 0.65 2.43
N SER A 91 -4.83 -0.23 2.77
CA SER A 91 -4.19 -0.22 4.09
C SER A 91 -3.50 1.12 4.38
N ALA A 92 -2.88 1.70 3.37
CA ALA A 92 -2.25 3.01 3.49
C ALA A 92 -3.28 4.14 3.59
N ALA A 93 -4.39 4.07 2.85
CA ALA A 93 -5.49 5.04 2.94
C ALA A 93 -6.13 5.05 4.34
N VAL A 94 -6.42 3.87 4.91
CA VAL A 94 -6.94 3.74 6.29
C VAL A 94 -5.98 4.39 7.28
N SER A 95 -4.68 4.12 7.17
CA SER A 95 -3.67 4.71 8.05
C SER A 95 -3.63 6.24 7.98
N LEU A 96 -3.92 6.82 6.82
CA LEU A 96 -4.02 8.27 6.65
C LEU A 96 -5.32 8.81 7.24
N GLN A 97 -6.44 8.08 7.14
CA GLN A 97 -7.69 8.46 7.79
C GLN A 97 -7.56 8.43 9.33
N ASP A 98 -6.92 7.40 9.90
CA ASP A 98 -6.62 7.36 11.34
C ASP A 98 -5.72 8.53 11.76
N ARG A 99 -4.78 8.94 10.90
CA ARG A 99 -4.00 10.15 11.17
C ARG A 99 -4.88 11.39 11.12
N ALA A 100 -5.74 11.52 10.12
CA ALA A 100 -6.66 12.64 10.01
C ALA A 100 -7.52 12.80 11.26
N LYS A 101 -8.10 11.70 11.75
CA LYS A 101 -8.88 11.71 13.00
C LYS A 101 -8.08 12.20 14.20
N ARG A 102 -6.85 11.69 14.38
CA ARG A 102 -5.98 12.09 15.51
C ARG A 102 -5.58 13.55 15.47
N GLU A 103 -5.36 14.09 14.28
CA GLU A 103 -4.95 15.48 14.08
C GLU A 103 -6.14 16.46 13.98
N GLY A 104 -7.39 15.96 14.04
CA GLY A 104 -8.60 16.78 13.93
C GLY A 104 -8.97 17.20 12.51
N GLY A 105 -8.44 16.51 11.49
CA GLY A 105 -8.82 16.67 10.09
C GLY A 105 -10.03 15.83 9.71
N ASN A 106 -10.80 16.29 8.72
CA ASN A 106 -11.98 15.59 8.20
C ASN A 106 -11.81 15.13 6.73
N ALA A 107 -10.67 15.42 6.11
CA ALA A 107 -10.34 14.97 4.78
C ALA A 107 -8.85 14.73 4.59
N VAL A 108 -8.52 13.84 3.66
CA VAL A 108 -7.16 13.56 3.24
C VAL A 108 -7.08 13.74 1.73
N ILE A 109 -6.19 14.60 1.28
CA ILE A 109 -5.85 14.78 -0.13
C ILE A 109 -4.60 13.96 -0.40
N THR A 110 -4.67 12.99 -1.29
CA THR A 110 -3.57 12.06 -1.57
C THR A 110 -3.38 11.88 -3.07
N MET A 111 -2.15 11.59 -3.48
CA MET A 111 -1.82 11.22 -4.86
C MET A 111 -1.45 9.74 -4.92
N ALA A 112 -1.92 9.05 -5.96
CA ALA A 112 -1.58 7.65 -6.17
C ALA A 112 -0.07 7.48 -6.45
N GLY A 113 0.58 6.58 -5.75
CA GLY A 113 2.01 6.32 -5.89
C GLY A 113 2.47 5.10 -5.07
N VAL A 114 3.76 4.76 -5.19
CA VAL A 114 4.39 3.62 -4.48
C VAL A 114 4.34 3.81 -2.95
N ALA A 115 4.46 5.05 -2.50
CA ALA A 115 4.19 5.46 -1.13
C ALA A 115 3.03 6.46 -1.17
N LEU A 116 1.95 6.18 -0.44
CA LEU A 116 0.84 7.13 -0.37
C LEU A 116 1.24 8.30 0.51
N ARG A 117 1.36 9.47 -0.10
CA ARG A 117 1.48 10.76 0.59
C ARG A 117 0.12 11.39 0.69
N GLY A 118 -0.36 11.59 1.91
CA GLY A 118 -1.62 12.24 2.20
C GLY A 118 -1.42 13.53 2.97
N THR A 119 -1.99 14.62 2.47
CA THR A 119 -2.16 15.87 3.20
C THR A 119 -3.47 15.82 3.97
N VAL A 120 -3.42 15.88 5.30
CA VAL A 120 -4.62 15.99 6.12
C VAL A 120 -5.08 17.43 6.12
N VAL A 121 -6.36 17.62 5.82
CA VAL A 121 -7.00 18.92 5.77
C VAL A 121 -8.32 18.91 6.55
N THR A 122 -8.71 20.10 6.97
CA THR A 122 -10.04 20.39 7.49
C THR A 122 -10.81 21.14 6.43
N LEU A 123 -11.93 20.59 6.00
CA LEU A 123 -12.92 21.22 5.14
C LEU A 123 -13.93 21.99 6.00
N PRO A 124 -14.47 23.12 5.50
CA PRO A 124 -15.58 23.79 6.14
C PRO A 124 -16.78 22.83 6.19
N LYS A 125 -17.52 22.86 7.31
CA LYS A 125 -18.79 22.14 7.44
C LYS A 125 -19.82 22.69 6.47
#